data_AF-A0A1Q3PFR5-F1
#
_entry.id   AF-A0A1Q3PFR5-F1
#
_cell.length_a   1.000
_cell.length_b   1.000
_cell.length_c   1.000
_cell.angle_alpha   90.00
_cell.angle_beta   90.00
_cell.angle_gamma   90.00
#
_symmetry.space_group_name_H-M   'P 1'
#
loop_
_entity.id
_entity.type
_entity.pdbx_description
1 polymer ?
#
loop_
_entity_poly.entity_id
_entity_poly.type
_entity_poly.pdbx_seq_one_letter_code
_entity_poly.pdbx_strand_id
1 'polypeptide(L)'
;MKNLILLSFLTTLCFACGKNKDQEKITGLETEVLAIHDEVMPQQEDIVSLKTQLSKKVQEIDSLQNLGVSSNTMAEQRIKAADLNQKLSDADKLMMDWMHAYRGDSAKKLDPKQAVLYFEGEKERILLVKQATLKSIQEAKTFLE
;
A
#
# COMPACT_ATOMS: atom_id res chain seq x y z
N MET A 1 74.71 5.56 16.80
CA MET A 1 73.99 5.23 18.04
C MET A 1 72.82 6.20 18.10
N LYS A 2 71.69 6.02 17.39
CA LYS A 2 70.63 5.00 17.46
C LYS A 2 70.00 4.91 18.85
N ASN A 3 68.67 5.13 18.87
CA ASN A 3 67.65 4.88 19.92
C ASN A 3 67.18 6.16 20.63
N LEU A 4 65.89 6.46 20.83
CA LEU A 4 64.62 5.73 20.60
C LEU A 4 63.49 6.79 20.75
N ILE A 5 62.78 7.19 19.69
CA ILE A 5 61.42 6.77 19.28
C ILE A 5 60.30 6.87 20.35
N LEU A 6 59.38 7.81 20.06
CA LEU A 6 57.90 7.85 20.23
C LEU A 6 57.23 7.30 21.50
N LEU A 7 56.30 8.10 22.04
CA LEU A 7 54.94 7.61 22.25
C LEU A 7 53.92 8.71 21.91
N SER A 8 53.33 8.56 20.72
CA SER A 8 52.26 9.41 20.19
C SER A 8 50.94 9.07 20.86
N PHE A 9 50.20 10.13 21.20
CA PHE A 9 48.79 10.11 21.55
C PHE A 9 47.99 9.50 20.39
N LEU A 10 47.34 8.35 20.59
CA LEU A 10 46.37 7.79 19.64
C LEU A 10 45.18 7.22 20.41
N THR A 11 44.31 8.13 20.85
CA THR A 11 42.93 7.84 21.20
C THR A 11 42.05 8.40 20.09
N THR A 12 41.69 7.58 19.12
CA THR A 12 40.58 7.89 18.21
C THR A 12 39.76 6.64 17.93
N LEU A 13 38.55 6.69 18.50
CA LEU A 13 37.35 5.91 18.27
C LEU A 13 37.33 5.06 16.98
N CYS A 14 37.24 3.74 17.18
CA CYS A 14 36.66 2.81 16.20
C CYS A 14 35.17 2.57 16.53
N PHE A 15 34.29 3.49 16.16
CA PHE A 15 32.84 3.25 16.06
C PHE A 15 32.40 3.35 14.58
N ALA A 16 32.86 2.42 13.74
CA ALA A 16 32.50 2.42 12.31
C ALA A 16 31.90 1.09 11.81
N CYS A 17 31.62 0.12 12.69
CA CYS A 17 31.23 -1.24 12.27
C CYS A 17 29.70 -1.52 12.26
N GLY A 18 28.85 -0.56 12.67
CA GLY A 18 27.38 -0.74 12.71
C GLY A 18 26.63 -0.18 11.50
N LYS A 19 27.13 0.90 10.89
CA LYS A 19 26.41 1.65 9.84
C LYS A 19 26.07 0.83 8.60
N ASN A 20 26.90 -0.14 8.22
CA ASN A 20 26.66 -0.96 7.04
C ASN A 20 25.47 -1.91 7.19
N LYS A 21 25.29 -2.51 8.38
CA LYS A 21 24.18 -3.44 8.63
C LYS A 21 22.84 -2.72 8.69
N ASP A 22 22.81 -1.53 9.30
CA ASP A 22 21.59 -0.75 9.40
C ASP A 22 21.14 -0.24 8.02
N GLN A 23 22.09 0.21 7.19
CA GLN A 23 21.79 0.66 5.82
C GLN A 23 21.26 -0.49 4.95
N GLU A 24 21.82 -1.68 5.07
CA GLU A 24 21.34 -2.89 4.38
C GLU A 24 19.92 -3.24 4.82
N LYS A 25 19.63 -3.22 6.14
CA LYS A 25 18.27 -3.45 6.67
C LYS A 25 17.27 -2.43 6.11
N ILE A 26 17.62 -1.14 6.12
CA ILE A 26 16.76 -0.06 5.61
C ILE A 26 16.45 -0.28 4.13
N THR A 27 17.47 -0.59 3.33
CA THR A 27 17.31 -0.82 1.87
C THR A 27 16.45 -2.06 1.60
N GLY A 28 16.63 -3.13 2.39
CA GLY A 28 15.80 -4.33 2.31
C GLY A 28 14.33 -4.03 2.60
N LEU A 29 14.05 -3.31 3.69
CA LEU A 29 12.68 -2.91 4.03
C LEU A 29 12.05 -2.01 2.95
N GLU A 30 12.77 -1.01 2.45
CA GLU A 30 12.28 -0.16 1.35
C GLU A 30 11.93 -1.00 0.11
N THR A 31 12.81 -1.94 -0.26
CA THR A 31 12.57 -2.85 -1.39
C THR A 31 11.32 -3.70 -1.17
N GLU A 32 11.11 -4.24 0.03
CA GLU A 32 9.90 -5.01 0.34
C GLU A 32 8.63 -4.15 0.25
N VAL A 33 8.66 -2.92 0.77
CA VAL A 33 7.52 -1.99 0.69
C VAL A 33 7.16 -1.72 -0.78
N LEU A 34 8.15 -1.38 -1.60
CA LEU A 34 7.93 -1.06 -3.01
C LEU A 34 7.53 -2.29 -3.83
N ALA A 35 8.05 -3.47 -3.51
CA ALA A 35 7.62 -4.71 -4.15
C ALA A 35 6.13 -5.01 -3.91
N ILE A 36 5.62 -4.74 -2.70
CA ILE A 36 4.18 -4.91 -2.41
C ILE A 36 3.35 -3.86 -3.17
N HIS A 37 3.83 -2.62 -3.25
CA HIS A 37 3.21 -1.59 -4.09
C HIS A 37 3.12 -2.04 -5.55
N ASP A 38 4.21 -2.49 -6.14
CA ASP A 38 4.30 -2.89 -7.54
C ASP A 38 3.47 -4.14 -7.85
N GLU A 39 3.29 -5.04 -6.87
CA GLU A 39 2.38 -6.19 -6.99
C GLU A 39 0.91 -5.77 -7.10
N VAL A 40 0.51 -4.74 -6.35
CA VAL A 40 -0.90 -4.33 -6.21
C VAL A 40 -1.28 -3.22 -7.20
N MET A 41 -0.34 -2.38 -7.62
CA MET A 41 -0.59 -1.26 -8.54
C MET A 41 -1.32 -1.67 -9.84
N PRO A 42 -0.99 -2.79 -10.51
CA PRO A 42 -1.71 -3.22 -11.71
C PRO A 42 -3.20 -3.53 -11.46
N GLN A 43 -3.59 -3.82 -10.22
CA GLN A 43 -4.98 -4.12 -9.85
C GLN A 43 -5.89 -2.88 -9.90
N GLN A 44 -5.34 -1.67 -10.06
CA GLN A 44 -6.16 -0.46 -10.26
C GLN A 44 -6.98 -0.52 -11.55
N GLU A 45 -6.50 -1.18 -12.60
CA GLU A 45 -7.26 -1.41 -13.83
C GLU A 45 -8.49 -2.29 -13.57
N ASP A 46 -8.32 -3.36 -12.80
CA ASP A 46 -9.40 -4.23 -12.35
C ASP A 46 -10.44 -3.45 -11.53
N ILE A 47 -9.99 -2.58 -10.61
CA ILE A 47 -10.88 -1.70 -9.84
C ILE A 47 -11.74 -0.83 -10.77
N VAL A 48 -11.15 -0.14 -11.74
CA VAL A 48 -11.87 0.75 -12.67
C VAL A 48 -12.89 -0.04 -13.50
N SER A 49 -12.49 -1.21 -14.01
CA SER A 49 -13.36 -2.10 -14.77
C SER A 49 -14.57 -2.57 -13.95
N LEU A 50 -14.32 -3.07 -12.73
CA LEU A 50 -15.37 -3.58 -11.84
C LEU A 50 -16.33 -2.48 -11.39
N LYS A 51 -15.82 -1.29 -11.05
CA LYS A 51 -16.64 -0.12 -10.71
C LYS A 51 -17.57 0.25 -11.87
N THR A 52 -17.08 0.18 -13.11
CA THR A 52 -17.88 0.45 -14.31
C THR A 52 -19.01 -0.57 -14.45
N GLN A 53 -18.72 -1.86 -14.26
CA GLN A 53 -19.73 -2.93 -14.34
C GLN A 53 -20.80 -2.81 -13.24
N LEU A 54 -20.38 -2.56 -12.00
CA LEU A 54 -21.31 -2.34 -10.88
C LEU A 54 -22.19 -1.11 -11.10
N SER A 55 -21.63 -0.02 -11.63
CA SER A 55 -22.38 1.20 -11.94
C SER A 55 -23.44 0.94 -13.02
N LYS A 56 -23.10 0.18 -14.06
CA LYS A 56 -24.08 -0.24 -15.08
C LYS A 56 -25.21 -1.08 -14.47
N LYS A 57 -24.88 -2.05 -13.62
CA LYS A 57 -25.88 -2.89 -12.93
C LYS A 57 -26.84 -2.05 -12.07
N VAL A 58 -26.33 -1.05 -11.35
CA VAL A 58 -27.17 -0.11 -10.60
C VAL A 58 -28.08 0.69 -11.54
N GLN A 59 -27.55 1.23 -12.64
CA GLN A 59 -28.33 1.98 -13.62
C GLN A 59 -29.43 1.14 -14.29
N GLU A 60 -29.14 -0.12 -14.59
CA GLU A 60 -30.13 -1.07 -15.15
C GLU A 60 -31.27 -1.32 -14.16
N ILE A 61 -30.94 -1.57 -12.88
CA ILE A 61 -31.95 -1.76 -11.84
C ILE A 61 -32.79 -0.50 -11.65
N ASP A 62 -32.16 0.68 -11.60
CA ASP A 62 -32.85 1.96 -11.45
C ASP A 62 -33.79 2.23 -12.63
N SER A 63 -33.38 1.86 -13.85
CA SER A 63 -34.21 1.99 -15.05
C SER A 63 -35.44 1.08 -15.00
N LEU A 64 -35.29 -0.17 -14.56
CA LEU A 64 -36.42 -1.09 -14.39
C LEU A 64 -37.39 -0.61 -13.30
N GLN A 65 -36.87 -0.10 -12.19
CA GLN A 65 -37.69 0.46 -11.11
C GLN A 65 -38.53 1.65 -11.59
N ASN A 66 -37.95 2.53 -12.42
CA ASN A 66 -38.67 3.66 -13.02
C ASN A 66 -39.79 3.23 -13.98
N LEU A 67 -39.70 2.03 -14.55
CA LEU A 67 -40.75 1.41 -15.39
C LEU A 67 -41.79 0.63 -14.56
N GLY A 68 -41.72 0.70 -13.23
CA GLY A 68 -42.62 -0.02 -12.32
C GLY A 68 -42.24 -1.49 -12.10
N VAL A 69 -41.11 -1.95 -12.63
CA VAL A 69 -40.59 -3.31 -12.40
C VAL A 69 -39.68 -3.28 -11.17
N SER A 70 -40.20 -3.75 -10.03
CA SER A 70 -39.46 -3.76 -8.77
C SER A 70 -39.74 -5.04 -7.97
N SER A 71 -38.73 -5.47 -7.22
CA SER A 71 -38.83 -6.57 -6.26
C SER A 71 -37.84 -6.36 -5.11
N ASN A 72 -38.08 -7.02 -3.97
CA ASN A 72 -37.13 -6.98 -2.85
C ASN A 72 -35.75 -7.48 -3.26
N THR A 73 -35.68 -8.54 -4.07
CA THR A 73 -34.43 -9.07 -4.62
C THR A 73 -33.69 -8.04 -5.47
N MET A 74 -34.40 -7.26 -6.30
CA MET A 74 -33.77 -6.18 -7.07
C MET A 74 -33.24 -5.05 -6.18
N ALA A 75 -33.98 -4.69 -5.13
CA ALA A 75 -33.52 -3.69 -4.17
C ALA A 75 -32.25 -4.15 -3.42
N GLU A 76 -32.21 -5.40 -2.97
CA GLU A 76 -31.03 -6.00 -2.33
C GLU A 76 -29.82 -6.03 -3.28
N GLN A 77 -30.03 -6.42 -4.55
CA GLN A 77 -29.00 -6.43 -5.58
C GLN A 77 -28.44 -5.02 -5.85
N ARG A 78 -29.30 -4.00 -5.90
CA ARG A 78 -28.89 -2.60 -6.06
C ARG A 78 -28.02 -2.14 -4.89
N ILE A 79 -28.47 -2.38 -3.65
CA ILE A 79 -27.73 -2.02 -2.43
C ILE A 79 -26.37 -2.71 -2.43
N LYS A 80 -26.32 -4.00 -2.76
CA LYS A 80 -25.08 -4.77 -2.81
C LYS A 80 -24.13 -4.25 -3.87
N ALA A 81 -24.62 -3.94 -5.07
CA ALA A 81 -23.80 -3.38 -6.14
C ALA A 81 -23.20 -2.01 -5.75
N ALA A 82 -23.98 -1.15 -5.09
CA ALA A 82 -23.52 0.14 -4.59
C ALA A 82 -22.46 0.00 -3.48
N ASP A 83 -22.67 -0.91 -2.51
CA ASP A 83 -21.69 -1.23 -1.45
C ASP A 83 -20.34 -1.68 -2.03
N LEU A 84 -20.37 -2.61 -3.00
CA LEU A 84 -19.17 -3.12 -3.64
C LEU A 84 -18.43 -2.03 -4.43
N ASN A 85 -19.16 -1.14 -5.10
CA ASN A 85 -18.57 -0.01 -5.83
C ASN A 85 -17.89 0.98 -4.87
N GLN A 86 -18.49 1.21 -3.70
CA GLN A 86 -17.87 2.03 -2.65
C GLN A 86 -16.59 1.38 -2.12
N LYS A 87 -16.60 0.08 -1.81
CA LYS A 87 -15.41 -0.65 -1.33
C LYS A 87 -14.24 -0.60 -2.31
N LEU A 88 -14.51 -0.73 -3.61
CA LEU A 88 -13.50 -0.58 -4.66
C LEU A 88 -12.94 0.85 -4.70
N SER A 89 -13.80 1.85 -4.50
CA SER A 89 -13.39 3.26 -4.43
C SER A 89 -12.54 3.56 -3.19
N ASP A 90 -12.87 2.96 -2.05
CA ASP A 90 -12.11 3.10 -0.82
C ASP A 90 -10.74 2.43 -0.96
N ALA A 91 -10.65 1.27 -1.60
CA ALA A 91 -9.39 0.59 -1.88
C ALA A 91 -8.47 1.41 -2.79
N ASP A 92 -9.01 1.99 -3.87
CA ASP A 92 -8.26 2.89 -4.76
C ASP A 92 -7.77 4.13 -3.99
N LYS A 93 -8.65 4.73 -3.18
CA LYS A 93 -8.28 5.88 -2.35
C LYS A 93 -7.16 5.54 -1.37
N LEU A 94 -7.17 4.36 -0.75
CA LEU A 94 -6.11 3.92 0.17
C LEU A 94 -4.75 3.85 -0.53
N MET A 95 -4.69 3.33 -1.75
CA MET A 95 -3.45 3.31 -2.55
C MET A 95 -2.97 4.73 -2.87
N MET A 96 -3.88 5.60 -3.31
CA MET A 96 -3.56 7.00 -3.63
C MET A 96 -3.08 7.79 -2.40
N ASP A 97 -3.77 7.63 -1.27
CA ASP A 97 -3.38 8.26 0.00
C ASP A 97 -2.01 7.76 0.46
N TRP A 98 -1.74 6.45 0.33
CA TRP A 98 -0.44 5.88 0.66
C TRP A 98 0.67 6.46 -0.21
N MET A 99 0.51 6.48 -1.54
CA MET A 99 1.49 7.07 -2.46
C MET A 99 1.71 8.55 -2.15
N HIS A 100 0.65 9.28 -1.82
CA HIS A 100 0.75 10.69 -1.46
C HIS A 100 1.47 10.92 -0.13
N ALA A 101 1.34 10.00 0.82
CA ALA A 101 1.96 10.08 2.15
C ALA A 101 3.39 9.52 2.20
N TYR A 102 3.77 8.66 1.26
CA TYR A 102 5.06 7.98 1.24
C TYR A 102 6.24 8.96 1.04
N ARG A 103 7.28 8.84 1.85
CA ARG A 103 8.45 9.74 1.95
C ARG A 103 9.76 8.96 2.05
N GLY A 104 9.95 7.91 1.24
CA GLY A 104 11.14 7.04 1.27
C GLY A 104 12.48 7.80 1.22
N ASP A 105 12.63 8.78 0.33
CA ASP A 105 13.86 9.56 0.22
C ASP A 105 14.17 10.44 1.43
N SER A 106 13.13 10.91 2.13
CA SER A 106 13.32 11.67 3.37
C SER A 106 13.62 10.72 4.53
N ALA A 107 12.96 9.56 4.57
CA ALA A 107 13.16 8.55 5.60
C ALA A 107 14.58 7.98 5.61
N LYS A 108 15.20 7.77 4.43
CA LYS A 108 16.60 7.34 4.30
C LYS A 108 17.62 8.30 4.93
N LYS A 109 17.24 9.55 5.19
CA LYS A 109 18.11 10.57 5.80
C LYS A 109 17.97 10.65 7.33
N LEU A 110 17.04 9.90 7.92
CA LEU A 110 16.84 9.84 9.37
C LEU A 110 17.96 9.05 10.06
N ASP A 111 18.01 9.12 11.39
CA ASP A 111 18.80 8.17 12.18
C ASP A 111 18.37 6.73 11.85
N PRO A 112 19.29 5.75 11.79
CA PRO A 112 18.96 4.42 11.29
C PRO A 112 17.80 3.73 12.03
N LYS A 113 17.65 3.96 13.35
CA LYS A 113 16.51 3.40 14.09
C LYS A 113 15.18 4.02 13.64
N GLN A 114 15.16 5.32 13.40
CA GLN A 114 13.96 6.02 12.92
C GLN A 114 13.62 5.64 11.48
N ALA A 115 14.63 5.46 10.62
CA ALA A 115 14.44 5.00 9.25
C ALA A 115 13.85 3.58 9.22
N VAL A 116 14.36 2.67 10.04
CA VAL A 116 13.82 1.31 10.19
C VAL A 116 12.35 1.34 10.63
N LEU A 117 12.01 2.10 11.68
CA LEU A 117 10.63 2.23 12.16
C LEU A 117 9.70 2.81 11.10
N TYR A 118 10.19 3.78 10.32
CA TYR A 118 9.42 4.36 9.22
C TYR A 118 9.06 3.28 8.18
N PHE A 119 10.05 2.54 7.67
CA PHE A 119 9.80 1.53 6.63
C PHE A 119 9.03 0.31 7.15
N GLU A 120 9.21 -0.09 8.41
CA GLU A 120 8.35 -1.10 9.04
C GLU A 120 6.87 -0.63 9.08
N GLY A 121 6.64 0.63 9.44
CA GLY A 121 5.29 1.21 9.41
C GLY A 121 4.71 1.42 8.00
N GLU A 122 5.54 1.72 7.00
CA GLU A 122 5.10 1.74 5.60
C GLU A 122 4.75 0.35 5.10
N LYS A 123 5.51 -0.68 5.50
CA LYS A 123 5.23 -2.08 5.17
C LYS A 123 3.87 -2.53 5.68
N GLU A 124 3.55 -2.20 6.93
CA GLU A 124 2.22 -2.49 7.50
C GLU A 124 1.11 -1.77 6.72
N ARG A 125 1.31 -0.50 6.37
CA ARG A 125 0.33 0.29 5.63
C ARG A 125 0.11 -0.25 4.22
N ILE A 126 1.15 -0.57 3.46
CA ILE A 126 0.99 -1.11 2.10
C ILE A 126 0.38 -2.52 2.11
N LEU A 127 0.60 -3.32 3.17
CA LEU A 127 -0.09 -4.60 3.35
C LEU A 127 -1.60 -4.42 3.59
N LEU A 128 -2.02 -3.37 4.31
CA LEU A 128 -3.44 -3.04 4.46
C LEU A 128 -4.05 -2.62 3.11
N VAL A 129 -3.35 -1.80 2.33
CA VAL A 129 -3.78 -1.44 0.96
C VAL A 129 -3.93 -2.69 0.10
N LYS A 130 -2.96 -3.61 0.13
CA LYS A 130 -3.01 -4.89 -0.58
C LYS A 130 -4.24 -5.69 -0.19
N GLN A 131 -4.49 -5.87 1.11
CA GLN A 131 -5.61 -6.65 1.60
C GLN A 131 -6.96 -6.03 1.17
N ALA A 132 -7.12 -4.71 1.30
CA ALA A 132 -8.34 -4.01 0.90
C ALA A 132 -8.59 -4.12 -0.61
N THR A 133 -7.54 -3.98 -1.41
CA THR A 133 -7.60 -4.10 -2.88
C THR A 133 -8.03 -5.50 -3.30
N LEU A 134 -7.30 -6.53 -2.87
CA LEU A 134 -7.59 -7.91 -3.27
C LEU A 134 -8.97 -8.37 -2.79
N LYS A 135 -9.36 -7.99 -1.57
CA LYS A 135 -10.67 -8.34 -1.01
C LYS A 135 -11.81 -7.67 -1.78
N SER A 136 -11.71 -6.37 -2.05
CA SER A 136 -12.76 -5.63 -2.77
C SER A 136 -12.94 -6.13 -4.21
N ILE A 137 -11.83 -6.45 -4.89
CA ILE A 137 -11.85 -7.07 -6.22
C ILE A 137 -12.53 -8.43 -6.17
N GLN A 138 -12.15 -9.29 -5.23
CA GLN A 138 -12.75 -10.63 -5.11
C GLN A 138 -14.25 -10.57 -4.83
N GLU A 139 -14.68 -9.72 -3.88
CA GLU A 139 -16.10 -9.55 -3.56
C GLU A 139 -16.91 -9.03 -4.76
N ALA A 140 -16.35 -8.12 -5.55
CA ALA A 140 -16.98 -7.59 -6.75
C ALA A 140 -17.06 -8.63 -7.88
N LYS A 141 -15.99 -9.38 -8.14
CA LYS A 141 -15.97 -10.47 -9.13
C LYS A 141 -17.01 -11.53 -8.80
N THR A 142 -17.04 -12.02 -7.56
CA THR A 142 -18.03 -13.03 -7.11
C THR A 142 -19.48 -12.55 -7.21
N PHE A 143 -19.74 -11.24 -7.11
CA PHE A 143 -21.09 -10.70 -7.27
C PHE A 143 -21.51 -10.51 -8.75
N LEU A 144 -20.54 -10.34 -9.65
CA LEU A 144 -20.78 -10.12 -11.07
C LEU A 144 -20.75 -11.42 -11.91
N GLU A 145 -20.22 -12.51 -11.36
CA GLU A 145 -20.34 -13.88 -11.88
C GLU A 145 -21.78 -14.40 -11.82
#